data_AF-T0QJ90-F1
#
_entry.id   AF-T0QJ90-F1
#
_cell.length_a   1.000
_cell.length_b   1.000
_cell.length_c   1.000
_cell.angle_alpha   90.00
_cell.angle_beta   90.00
_cell.angle_gamma   90.00
#
_symmetry.space_group_name_H-M   'P 1'
#
loop_
_entity.id
_entity.type
_entity.pdbx_description
1 polymer ?
#
loop_
_entity_poly.entity_id
_entity_poly.type
_entity_poly.pdbx_seq_one_letter_code
_entity_poly.pdbx_strand_id
1 'polypeptide(L)'
;MDSTIAMVLVSFSQGRTPDDSSEAPSRGNRAASLAQIRRNLMTRRHKLSTAQLHRSELIAQFEAAPPRKGPREKRSVVYASQDDTLATPADAATGRLCRYSTGKCRHVRAQKADGTYLNLCHMHRIRANANQRKLDRKKSLRLRQCNQANGLVHTWRAPHASTQSA
;
A
#
# COMPACT_ATOMS: atom_id res chain seq x y z
N MET A 1 13.37 -28.79 1.73
CA MET A 1 12.01 -28.21 1.66
C MET A 1 12.19 -26.70 1.54
N ASP A 2 12.02 -26.02 0.41
CA ASP A 2 11.55 -26.40 -0.92
C ASP A 2 12.23 -25.43 -1.91
N SER A 3 13.09 -25.95 -2.78
CA SER A 3 13.85 -25.20 -3.80
C SER A 3 13.11 -25.15 -5.15
N THR A 4 11.78 -25.10 -5.13
CA THR A 4 10.93 -25.35 -6.32
C THR A 4 10.41 -24.08 -7.01
N ILE A 5 10.98 -22.91 -6.71
CA ILE A 5 10.56 -21.61 -7.30
C ILE A 5 11.61 -21.09 -8.32
N ALA A 6 12.23 -22.00 -9.09
CA ALA A 6 13.25 -21.62 -10.08
C ALA A 6 13.21 -22.43 -11.40
N MET A 7 12.07 -23.06 -11.77
CA MET A 7 11.94 -23.79 -13.03
C MET A 7 10.60 -23.58 -13.74
N VAL A 8 10.18 -22.34 -13.99
CA VAL A 8 9.06 -22.07 -14.92
C VAL A 8 9.40 -20.98 -15.96
N LEU A 9 10.68 -20.71 -16.22
CA LEU A 9 11.09 -19.63 -17.13
C LEU A 9 12.05 -20.01 -18.27
N VAL A 10 12.29 -21.30 -18.54
CA VAL A 10 13.07 -21.70 -19.72
C VAL A 10 12.48 -22.96 -20.35
N SER A 11 11.50 -22.76 -21.23
CA SER A 11 11.13 -23.74 -22.27
C SER A 11 10.47 -23.00 -23.43
N PHE A 12 11.19 -22.01 -23.99
CA PHE A 12 10.80 -21.31 -25.22
C PHE A 12 11.87 -21.41 -26.32
N SER A 13 12.69 -22.45 -26.30
CA SER A 13 13.72 -22.62 -27.33
C SER A 13 14.11 -24.09 -27.46
N GLN A 14 13.43 -24.81 -28.35
CA GLN A 14 14.04 -25.88 -29.14
C GLN A 14 13.12 -26.21 -30.32
N GLY A 15 13.65 -26.04 -31.53
CA GLY A 15 12.97 -26.33 -32.79
C GLY A 15 13.00 -25.19 -33.83
N ARG A 16 14.17 -24.61 -34.13
CA ARG A 16 14.39 -23.89 -35.39
C ARG A 16 15.62 -24.46 -36.08
N THR A 17 15.40 -25.38 -37.00
CA THR A 17 16.31 -25.62 -38.11
C THR A 17 16.26 -24.40 -39.03
N PRO A 18 17.40 -23.91 -39.54
CA PRO A 18 17.43 -22.81 -40.48
C PRO A 18 17.25 -23.37 -41.88
N ASP A 19 16.01 -23.67 -42.26
CA ASP A 19 15.67 -23.83 -43.67
C ASP A 19 14.20 -23.49 -43.93
N ASP A 20 14.06 -22.58 -44.89
CA ASP A 20 12.95 -22.41 -45.81
C ASP A 20 11.62 -21.74 -45.36
N SER A 21 11.23 -20.79 -46.21
CA SER A 21 9.86 -20.30 -46.46
C SER A 21 9.14 -19.44 -45.40
N SER A 22 9.13 -18.15 -45.69
CA SER A 22 8.21 -17.14 -45.21
C SER A 22 6.74 -17.45 -45.53
N GLU A 23 6.07 -18.27 -44.73
CA GLU A 23 4.59 -18.31 -44.74
C GLU A 23 4.02 -17.29 -43.75
N ALA A 24 3.44 -16.23 -44.30
CA ALA A 24 2.59 -15.32 -43.53
C ALA A 24 1.42 -16.11 -42.93
N PRO A 25 1.08 -15.91 -41.64
CA PRO A 25 0.02 -16.69 -41.00
C PRO A 25 -1.29 -16.56 -41.79
N SER A 26 -1.83 -17.70 -42.23
CA SER A 26 -3.01 -17.75 -43.08
C SER A 26 -4.16 -16.92 -42.48
N ARG A 27 -4.92 -16.23 -43.34
CA ARG A 27 -6.06 -15.38 -42.91
C ARG A 27 -7.04 -16.12 -41.98
N GLY A 28 -7.18 -17.44 -42.14
CA GLY A 28 -7.99 -18.30 -41.27
C GLY A 28 -7.48 -18.36 -39.83
N ASN A 29 -6.16 -18.48 -39.63
CA ASN A 29 -5.54 -18.52 -38.31
C ASN A 29 -5.68 -17.19 -37.56
N ARG A 30 -5.60 -16.07 -38.29
CA ARG A 30 -5.82 -14.72 -37.72
C ARG A 30 -7.28 -14.51 -37.32
N ALA A 31 -8.23 -14.97 -38.14
CA ALA A 31 -9.66 -14.89 -37.82
C ALA A 31 -10.03 -15.76 -36.60
N ALA A 32 -9.50 -16.99 -36.51
CA ALA A 32 -9.67 -17.87 -35.37
C ALA A 32 -9.09 -17.27 -34.07
N SER A 33 -7.91 -16.66 -34.15
CA SER A 33 -7.28 -15.95 -33.03
C SER A 33 -8.13 -14.77 -32.55
N LEU A 34 -8.66 -13.94 -33.46
CA LEU A 34 -9.57 -12.84 -33.11
C LEU A 34 -10.88 -13.32 -32.48
N ALA A 35 -11.44 -14.44 -32.95
CA ALA A 35 -12.62 -15.05 -32.35
C ALA A 35 -12.36 -15.55 -30.92
N GLN A 36 -11.16 -16.10 -30.66
CA GLN A 36 -10.75 -16.51 -29.32
C GLN A 36 -10.54 -15.31 -28.38
N ILE A 37 -9.94 -14.21 -28.88
CA ILE A 37 -9.79 -12.96 -28.11
C ILE A 37 -11.18 -12.40 -27.72
N ARG A 38 -12.15 -12.39 -28.63
CA ARG A 38 -13.54 -11.97 -28.33
C ARG A 38 -14.18 -12.84 -27.24
N ARG A 39 -14.05 -14.17 -27.32
CA ARG A 39 -14.56 -15.09 -26.29
C ARG A 39 -13.93 -14.83 -24.92
N ASN A 40 -12.61 -14.62 -24.87
CA ASN A 40 -11.88 -14.30 -23.64
C ASN A 40 -12.31 -12.95 -23.03
N LEU A 41 -12.54 -11.94 -23.87
CA LEU A 41 -13.03 -10.63 -23.42
C LEU A 41 -14.44 -10.72 -22.83
N MET A 42 -15.34 -11.46 -23.48
CA MET A 42 -16.71 -11.66 -22.97
C MET A 42 -16.73 -12.41 -21.65
N THR A 43 -15.92 -13.48 -21.50
CA THR A 43 -15.80 -14.19 -20.22
C THR A 43 -15.20 -13.32 -19.12
N ARG A 44 -14.18 -12.50 -19.41
CA ARG A 44 -13.63 -11.54 -18.43
C ARG A 44 -14.67 -10.50 -18.02
N ARG A 45 -15.43 -9.95 -18.98
CA ARG A 45 -16.53 -9.01 -18.70
C ARG A 45 -17.59 -9.64 -17.80
N HIS A 46 -17.97 -10.89 -18.05
CA HIS A 46 -18.91 -11.62 -17.22
C HIS A 46 -18.37 -11.88 -15.80
N LYS A 47 -17.08 -12.26 -15.66
CA LYS A 47 -16.40 -12.42 -14.36
C LYS A 47 -16.32 -11.10 -13.57
N LEU A 48 -16.05 -9.99 -14.24
CA LEU A 48 -16.05 -8.67 -13.62
C LEU A 48 -17.45 -8.27 -13.15
N SER A 49 -18.47 -8.51 -13.98
CA SER A 49 -19.87 -8.21 -13.63
C SER A 49 -20.36 -9.04 -12.46
N THR A 50 -20.04 -10.35 -12.42
CA THR A 50 -20.41 -11.24 -11.32
C THR A 50 -19.71 -10.85 -10.02
N ALA A 51 -18.41 -10.52 -10.06
CA ALA A 51 -17.68 -10.02 -8.90
C ALA A 51 -18.25 -8.69 -8.38
N GLN A 52 -18.67 -7.81 -9.29
CA GLN A 52 -19.32 -6.55 -8.93
C GLN A 52 -20.67 -6.77 -8.25
N LEU A 53 -21.49 -7.69 -8.77
CA LEU A 53 -22.78 -8.06 -8.17
C LEU A 53 -22.59 -8.69 -6.78
N HIS A 54 -21.67 -9.63 -6.64
CA HIS A 54 -21.34 -10.24 -5.35
C HIS A 54 -20.88 -9.19 -4.33
N ARG A 55 -20.04 -8.22 -4.77
CA ARG A 55 -19.64 -7.10 -3.91
C ARG A 55 -20.85 -6.24 -3.50
N SER A 56 -21.74 -5.90 -4.43
CA SER A 56 -22.94 -5.12 -4.09
C SER A 56 -23.88 -5.88 -3.16
N GLU A 57 -23.98 -7.20 -3.32
CA GLU A 57 -24.80 -8.06 -2.46
C GLU A 57 -24.23 -8.13 -1.04
N LEU A 58 -22.91 -8.27 -0.87
CA LEU A 58 -22.27 -8.22 0.45
C LEU A 58 -22.47 -6.87 1.15
N ILE A 59 -22.41 -5.76 0.40
CA ILE A 59 -22.68 -4.42 0.95
C ILE A 59 -24.14 -4.33 1.39
N ALA A 60 -25.08 -4.76 0.54
CA ALA A 60 -26.51 -4.74 0.87
C ALA A 60 -26.83 -5.62 2.08
N GLN A 61 -26.22 -6.80 2.20
CA GLN A 61 -26.34 -7.66 3.39
C GLN A 61 -25.83 -6.97 4.66
N PHE A 62 -24.71 -6.26 4.57
CA PHE A 62 -24.16 -5.51 5.71
C PHE A 62 -25.06 -4.33 6.10
N GLU A 63 -25.62 -3.61 5.12
CA GLU A 63 -26.52 -2.49 5.35
C GLU A 63 -27.89 -2.93 5.88
N ALA A 64 -28.40 -4.08 5.43
CA ALA A 64 -29.64 -4.68 5.90
C ALA A 64 -29.49 -5.39 7.25
N ALA A 65 -28.26 -5.66 7.70
CA ALA A 65 -28.04 -6.31 8.98
C ALA A 65 -28.59 -5.42 10.11
N PRO A 66 -29.49 -5.94 10.97
CA PRO A 66 -29.99 -5.16 12.08
C PRO A 66 -28.82 -4.74 12.98
N PRO A 67 -28.84 -3.52 13.55
CA PRO A 67 -27.83 -3.12 14.51
C PRO A 67 -27.82 -4.17 15.62
N ARG A 68 -26.65 -4.72 15.93
CA ARG A 68 -26.50 -5.72 16.99
C ARG A 68 -27.13 -5.18 18.27
N LYS A 69 -28.29 -5.72 18.68
CA LYS A 69 -28.95 -5.45 19.97
C LYS A 69 -28.25 -6.25 21.07
N GLY A 70 -26.95 -6.04 21.22
CA GLY A 70 -26.20 -6.48 22.38
C GLY A 70 -25.89 -5.27 23.26
N PRO A 71 -25.49 -5.48 24.52
CA PRO A 71 -24.70 -4.46 25.19
C PRO A 71 -23.58 -4.09 24.23
N ARG A 72 -23.53 -2.83 23.78
CA ARG A 72 -22.28 -2.29 23.24
C ARG A 72 -21.31 -2.43 24.39
N GLU A 73 -20.57 -3.54 24.42
CA GLU A 73 -19.41 -3.68 25.27
C GLU A 73 -18.63 -2.42 24.95
N LYS A 74 -18.60 -1.51 25.93
CA LYS A 74 -17.91 -0.24 25.79
C LYS A 74 -16.51 -0.72 25.50
N ARG A 75 -16.09 -0.70 24.22
CA ARG A 75 -14.73 -1.01 23.81
C ARG A 75 -13.93 -0.23 24.80
N SER A 76 -13.35 -0.90 25.80
CA SER A 76 -12.83 -0.21 26.97
C SER A 76 -11.77 0.65 26.35
N VAL A 77 -12.10 1.93 26.28
CA VAL A 77 -11.24 2.85 25.60
C VAL A 77 -10.13 2.97 26.61
N VAL A 78 -9.10 2.15 26.44
CA VAL A 78 -7.81 2.27 27.11
C VAL A 78 -7.16 3.52 26.52
N TYR A 79 -7.87 4.66 26.55
CA TYR A 79 -7.20 5.93 26.54
C TYR A 79 -6.62 6.01 27.94
N ALA A 80 -5.32 5.75 28.01
CA ALA A 80 -4.49 6.23 29.11
C ALA A 80 -5.00 7.62 29.51
N SER A 81 -5.36 7.77 30.78
CA SER A 81 -5.70 9.08 31.32
C SER A 81 -4.56 10.04 30.98
N GLN A 82 -4.82 11.34 30.84
CA GLN A 82 -3.75 12.31 30.59
C GLN A 82 -2.63 12.16 31.64
N ASP A 83 -2.99 11.80 32.87
CA ASP A 83 -2.07 11.56 33.98
C ASP A 83 -1.20 10.30 33.81
N ASP A 84 -1.68 9.25 33.14
CA ASP A 84 -0.92 8.01 32.87
C ASP A 84 0.20 8.22 31.84
N THR A 85 0.18 9.36 31.12
CA THR A 85 1.17 9.69 30.08
C THR A 85 2.18 10.76 30.52
N LEU A 86 2.01 11.32 31.72
CA LEU A 86 2.96 12.23 32.33
C LEU A 86 4.14 11.42 32.91
N ALA A 87 5.35 11.89 32.66
CA ALA A 87 6.53 11.23 33.18
C ALA A 87 6.63 11.41 34.69
N THR A 88 6.88 10.32 35.41
CA THR A 88 7.31 10.40 36.80
C THR A 88 8.72 10.99 36.89
N PRO A 89 9.13 11.57 38.04
CA PRO A 89 10.50 12.07 38.21
C PRO A 89 11.57 10.98 37.99
N ALA A 90 11.24 9.71 38.21
CA ALA A 90 12.12 8.58 37.88
C ALA A 90 12.33 8.41 36.36
N ASP A 91 11.26 8.56 35.57
CA ASP A 91 11.33 8.54 34.10
C ASP A 91 12.12 9.73 33.55
N ALA A 92 12.05 10.88 34.23
CA ALA A 92 12.85 12.05 33.91
C ALA A 92 14.34 11.80 34.13
N ALA A 93 14.71 11.19 35.26
CA ALA A 93 16.09 10.80 35.57
C ALA A 93 16.63 9.75 34.56
N THR A 94 15.76 8.84 34.09
CA THR A 94 16.12 7.79 33.11
C THR A 94 16.13 8.32 31.67
N GLY A 95 15.81 9.60 31.43
CA GLY A 95 15.80 10.19 30.10
C GLY A 95 14.66 9.71 29.19
N ARG A 96 13.57 9.20 29.76
CA ARG A 96 12.39 8.70 29.03
C ARG A 96 11.42 9.79 28.58
N LEU A 97 11.77 11.05 28.83
CA LEU A 97 11.01 12.23 28.41
C LEU A 97 11.06 12.47 26.90
N CYS A 98 9.97 13.01 26.37
CA CYS A 98 9.86 13.44 24.98
C CYS A 98 10.93 14.49 24.63
N ARG A 99 11.61 14.30 23.49
CA ARG A 99 12.69 15.18 22.99
C ARG A 99 12.22 16.30 22.06
N TYR A 100 10.96 16.74 22.18
CA TYR A 100 10.46 17.80 21.33
C TYR A 100 11.23 19.11 21.62
N SER A 101 11.69 19.79 20.57
CA SER A 101 12.64 20.91 20.70
C SER A 101 11.97 22.22 21.14
N THR A 102 10.70 22.45 20.74
CA THR A 102 9.98 23.67 21.11
C THR A 102 9.31 23.49 22.48
N GLY A 103 10.04 23.86 23.53
CA GLY A 103 9.60 23.76 24.92
C GLY A 103 9.83 22.37 25.54
N LYS A 104 10.01 22.32 26.87
CA LYS A 104 10.27 21.07 27.60
C LYS A 104 8.99 20.27 27.77
N CYS A 105 8.82 19.22 26.96
CA CYS A 105 7.67 18.32 27.06
C CYS A 105 7.82 17.36 28.26
N ARG A 106 6.81 17.31 29.13
CA ARG A 106 6.79 16.44 30.34
C ARG A 106 6.21 15.04 30.10
N HIS A 107 5.83 14.72 28.87
CA HIS A 107 5.24 13.42 28.55
C HIS A 107 6.33 12.38 28.28
N VAL A 108 6.02 11.13 28.61
CA VAL A 108 6.89 9.98 28.30
C VAL A 108 6.97 9.76 26.79
N ARG A 109 8.13 9.31 26.31
CA ARG A 109 8.32 8.84 24.94
C ARG A 109 7.34 7.72 24.63
N ALA A 110 6.74 7.75 23.43
CA ALA A 110 5.91 6.64 23.00
C ALA A 110 6.78 5.38 22.85
N GLN A 111 6.21 4.22 23.19
CA GLN A 111 6.83 2.93 22.93
C GLN A 111 6.31 2.32 21.62
N LYS A 112 7.16 1.57 20.93
CA LYS A 112 6.78 0.70 19.83
C LYS A 112 6.30 -0.66 20.39
N ALA A 113 5.68 -1.48 19.56
CA ALA A 113 5.29 -2.86 19.95
C ALA A 113 6.50 -3.68 20.43
N ASP A 114 7.69 -3.39 19.88
CA ASP A 114 8.96 -4.01 20.25
C ASP A 114 9.50 -3.53 21.61
N GLY A 115 8.76 -2.68 22.34
CA GLY A 115 9.18 -2.07 23.61
C GLY A 115 10.17 -0.90 23.47
N THR A 116 10.70 -0.64 22.26
CA THR A 116 11.64 0.45 22.00
C THR A 116 10.98 1.83 22.11
N TYR A 117 11.66 2.77 22.79
CA TYR A 117 11.17 4.15 22.93
C TYR A 117 11.47 4.99 21.69
N LEU A 118 10.45 5.70 21.23
CA LEU A 118 10.53 6.68 20.16
C LEU A 118 11.06 8.02 20.69
N ASN A 119 11.50 8.93 19.82
CA ASN A 119 12.01 10.24 20.25
C ASN A 119 10.91 11.19 20.80
N LEU A 120 9.66 10.99 20.38
CA LEU A 120 8.53 11.88 20.67
C LEU A 120 7.45 11.13 21.44
N CYS A 121 6.72 11.83 22.30
CA CYS A 121 5.51 11.30 22.92
C CYS A 121 4.40 11.08 21.88
N HIS A 122 3.36 10.34 22.26
CA HIS A 122 2.23 10.04 21.38
C HIS A 122 1.61 11.31 20.79
N MET A 123 1.38 12.32 21.63
CA MET A 123 0.79 13.58 21.21
C MET A 123 1.63 14.30 20.14
N HIS A 124 2.97 14.36 20.32
CA HIS A 124 3.83 15.04 19.36
C HIS A 124 3.96 14.29 18.04
N ARG A 125 3.84 12.95 18.05
CA ARG A 125 3.78 12.16 16.80
C ARG A 125 2.53 12.48 15.98
N ILE A 126 1.38 12.63 16.63
CA ILE A 126 0.13 13.01 15.94
C ILE A 126 0.28 14.39 15.28
N ARG A 127 0.81 15.37 16.02
CA ARG A 127 1.07 16.72 15.47
C ARG A 127 2.06 16.69 14.31
N ALA A 128 3.16 15.95 14.45
CA ALA A 128 4.17 15.80 13.39
C ALA A 128 3.56 15.16 12.12
N ASN A 129 2.75 14.11 12.26
CA ASN A 129 2.05 13.48 11.15
C ASN A 129 1.05 14.44 10.48
N ALA A 130 0.31 15.23 11.26
CA ALA A 130 -0.61 16.23 10.73
C ALA A 130 0.15 17.30 9.92
N ASN A 131 1.30 17.76 10.43
CA ASN A 131 2.17 18.70 9.72
C ASN A 131 2.74 18.07 8.44
N GLN A 132 3.21 16.83 8.49
CA GLN A 132 3.71 16.11 7.32
C GLN A 132 2.63 16.02 6.24
N ARG A 133 1.41 15.59 6.59
CA ARG A 133 0.29 15.51 5.64
C ARG A 133 -0.07 16.88 5.05
N LYS A 134 0.06 17.96 5.82
CA LYS A 134 -0.16 19.33 5.32
C LYS A 134 0.94 19.75 4.33
N LEU A 135 2.20 19.45 4.63
CA LEU A 135 3.33 19.71 3.75
C LEU A 135 3.23 18.89 2.46
N ASP A 136 2.88 17.60 2.55
CA ASP A 136 2.69 16.72 1.40
C ASP A 136 1.58 17.23 0.49
N ARG A 137 0.42 17.65 1.05
CA ARG A 137 -0.65 18.27 0.25
C ARG A 137 -0.17 19.51 -0.50
N LYS A 138 0.60 20.39 0.16
CA LYS A 138 1.16 21.59 -0.47
C LYS A 138 2.18 21.23 -1.55
N LYS A 139 3.03 20.23 -1.32
CA LYS A 139 4.00 19.70 -2.28
C LYS A 139 3.29 19.10 -3.49
N SER A 140 2.29 18.25 -3.30
CA SER A 140 1.48 17.66 -4.37
C SER A 140 0.77 18.72 -5.20
N LEU A 141 0.21 19.78 -4.59
CA LEU A 141 -0.41 20.87 -5.32
C LEU A 141 0.61 21.63 -6.18
N ARG A 142 1.78 21.95 -5.63
CA ARG A 142 2.87 22.59 -6.38
C ARG A 142 3.37 21.72 -7.53
N LEU A 143 3.51 20.41 -7.32
CA LEU A 143 3.87 19.48 -8.39
C LEU A 143 2.79 19.43 -9.48
N ARG A 144 1.51 19.46 -9.12
CA ARG A 144 0.42 19.54 -10.11
C ARG A 144 0.45 20.84 -10.90
N GLN A 145 0.72 21.97 -10.24
CA GLN A 145 0.87 23.27 -10.90
C GLN A 145 2.10 23.31 -11.81
N CYS A 146 3.24 22.76 -11.37
CA CYS A 146 4.45 22.63 -12.19
C CYS A 146 4.25 21.69 -13.38
N ASN A 147 3.61 20.52 -13.19
CA ASN A 147 3.31 19.57 -14.27
C ASN A 147 2.24 20.09 -15.24
N GLN A 148 1.34 20.99 -14.83
CA GLN A 148 0.43 21.68 -15.74
C GLN A 148 1.14 22.76 -16.56
N ALA A 149 2.17 23.42 -16.00
CA ALA A 149 2.99 24.40 -16.70
C ALA A 149 4.06 23.76 -17.62
N ASN A 150 4.60 22.60 -17.24
CA ASN A 150 5.52 21.78 -18.02
C ASN A 150 4.80 20.51 -18.50
N GLY A 151 4.07 20.60 -19.60
CA GLY A 151 3.43 19.44 -20.23
C GLY A 151 4.44 18.45 -20.79
N LEU A 152 5.14 17.67 -19.96
CA LEU A 152 5.90 16.49 -20.41
C LEU A 152 6.22 15.48 -19.30
N VAL A 153 5.61 14.30 -19.43
CA VAL A 153 6.17 12.95 -19.20
C VAL A 153 6.96 12.74 -17.89
N HIS A 154 6.27 12.21 -16.87
CA HIS A 154 6.95 11.45 -15.82
C HIS A 154 6.89 9.96 -16.16
N THR A 155 7.92 9.47 -16.87
CA THR A 155 8.21 8.04 -16.86
C THR A 155 8.68 7.66 -15.45
N TRP A 156 8.18 6.54 -14.93
CA TRP A 156 8.68 5.95 -13.70
C TRP A 156 10.07 5.37 -13.96
N ARG A 157 11.12 6.18 -13.83
CA ARG A 157 12.50 5.69 -13.87
C ARG A 157 12.81 5.05 -12.52
N ALA A 158 12.90 3.72 -12.50
CA ALA A 158 13.27 2.94 -11.32
C ALA A 158 14.67 3.34 -10.83
N PRO A 159 14.90 3.42 -9.50
CA PRO A 159 16.23 3.64 -8.96
C PRO A 159 17.11 2.41 -9.27
N HIS A 160 18.27 2.66 -9.86
CA HIS A 160 19.33 1.67 -10.04
C HIS A 160 19.84 1.26 -8.66
N ALA A 161 19.83 -0.04 -8.38
CA ALA A 161 20.48 -0.61 -7.21
C ALA A 161 21.99 -0.50 -7.39
N SER A 162 22.63 0.45 -6.70
CA SER A 162 24.08 0.51 -6.58
C SER A 162 24.54 -0.49 -5.51
N THR A 163 24.99 -1.64 -5.99
CA THR A 163 25.69 -2.67 -5.21
C THR A 163 27.17 -2.30 -5.09
N GLN A 164 27.69 -2.07 -3.88
CA GLN A 164 29.11 -2.20 -3.50
C GLN A 164 29.11 -2.64 -2.01
N SER A 165 29.44 -3.88 -1.62
CA SER A 165 30.79 -4.54 -1.56
C SER A 165 31.78 -3.71 -0.74
N ALA A 166 32.58 -4.22 0.19
CA ALA A 166 32.74 -5.48 0.93
C ALA A 166 33.58 -5.11 2.17
#